data_AF-A0A358IDQ8-F1
#
_entry.id   AF-A0A358IDQ8-F1
#
_cell.length_a   1.000
_cell.length_b   1.000
_cell.length_c   1.000
_cell.angle_alpha   90.00
_cell.angle_beta   90.00
_cell.angle_gamma   90.00
#
_symmetry.space_group_name_H-M   'P 1'
#
loop_
_entity.id
_entity.type
_entity.pdbx_description
1 polymer ?
#
loop_
_entity_poly.entity_id
_entity_poly.type
_entity_poly.pdbx_seq_one_letter_code
_entity_poly.pdbx_strand_id
1 'polypeptide(L)'
;MTTAEYLWRDRMVDPARVAQLFSEGATVVFGGLHDRHEPARRLCNAVSLQVSARTQTNIYLTPPGSQGFRPHWDTHDVYVLQIEGSKRWRMYGGGPELPLKDHKFDPARHQAGDVESEFTLEAGEALYVPRGWMHAASTTDSTSVHITLGVMSYTWADLLADSLSELVDRNSSWRENLPLGFALDGGLDKGLEEELSRRILTLSQEMDLHSVVPARAETFVEHLRPRAIDYLKQVVHADEVSEESRVCWRPGVPGSIALRDGRVALISRGREVDFPSEAKTTLECLLRGEIVRAGEIIDGLDWLSRRVILKALIREGWLTVTEES
;
A
#
# COMPACT_ATOMS: atom_id res chain seq x y z
N MET A 1 20.89 -3.46 -19.55
CA MET A 1 21.15 -4.75 -18.91
C MET A 1 19.99 -5.68 -19.23
N THR A 2 20.25 -6.90 -19.69
CA THR A 2 19.22 -7.93 -19.95
C THR A 2 19.17 -8.92 -18.79
N THR A 3 18.04 -9.59 -18.60
CA THR A 3 17.89 -10.58 -17.52
C THR A 3 18.85 -11.76 -17.65
N ALA A 4 19.30 -12.10 -18.86
CA ALA A 4 20.29 -13.15 -19.08
C ALA A 4 21.67 -12.84 -18.48
N GLU A 5 21.96 -11.57 -18.18
CA GLU A 5 23.27 -11.14 -17.70
C GLU A 5 23.51 -11.40 -16.21
N TYR A 6 22.50 -11.81 -15.44
CA TYR A 6 22.60 -12.03 -13.98
C TYR A 6 21.73 -13.17 -13.44
N LEU A 7 21.16 -13.99 -14.33
CA LEU A 7 20.35 -15.15 -13.97
C LEU A 7 21.02 -16.46 -14.41
N TRP A 8 20.84 -17.51 -13.63
CA TRP A 8 21.06 -18.88 -14.08
C TRP A 8 20.00 -19.30 -15.12
N ARG A 9 20.21 -20.46 -15.76
CA ARG A 9 19.30 -21.01 -16.78
C ARG A 9 17.88 -21.27 -16.27
N ASP A 10 17.74 -21.56 -14.98
CA ASP A 10 16.46 -21.76 -14.29
C ASP A 10 15.79 -20.44 -13.88
N ARG A 11 16.36 -19.29 -14.27
CA ARG A 11 15.90 -17.93 -13.95
C ARG A 11 16.05 -17.52 -12.49
N MET A 12 16.81 -18.28 -11.70
CA MET A 12 17.26 -17.84 -10.38
C MET A 12 18.42 -16.85 -10.50
N VAL A 13 18.54 -15.94 -9.53
CA VAL A 13 19.61 -14.93 -9.51
C VAL A 13 20.95 -15.60 -9.25
N ASP A 14 21.95 -15.32 -10.10
CA ASP A 14 23.34 -15.74 -9.90
C ASP A 14 24.07 -14.74 -8.99
N PRO A 15 24.40 -15.08 -7.74
CA PRO A 15 25.02 -14.15 -6.80
C PRO A 15 26.41 -13.69 -7.23
N ALA A 16 27.19 -14.57 -7.88
CA ALA A 16 28.54 -14.23 -8.33
C ALA A 16 28.48 -13.21 -9.46
N ARG A 17 27.52 -13.37 -10.38
CA ARG A 17 27.33 -12.44 -11.48
C ARG A 17 26.78 -11.10 -11.02
N VAL A 18 25.88 -11.08 -10.04
CA VAL A 18 25.42 -9.84 -9.39
C VAL A 18 26.59 -9.11 -8.73
N ALA A 19 27.44 -9.82 -7.98
CA ALA A 19 28.61 -9.22 -7.33
C ALA A 19 29.59 -8.61 -8.35
N GLN A 20 29.81 -9.28 -9.48
CA GLN A 20 30.64 -8.75 -10.56
C GLN A 20 30.04 -7.47 -11.14
N LEU A 21 28.76 -7.48 -11.53
CA LEU A 21 28.09 -6.29 -12.08
C LEU A 21 28.09 -5.13 -11.08
N PHE A 22 27.91 -5.42 -9.80
CA PHE A 22 28.00 -4.43 -8.73
C PHE A 22 29.40 -3.81 -8.67
N SER A 23 30.46 -4.61 -8.77
CA SER A 23 31.84 -4.09 -8.83
C SER A 23 32.12 -3.25 -10.08
N GLU A 24 31.32 -3.43 -11.14
CA GLU A 24 31.38 -2.67 -12.40
C GLU A 24 30.46 -1.42 -12.38
N GLY A 25 29.83 -1.10 -11.24
CA GLY A 25 29.03 0.11 -11.05
C GLY A 25 27.50 -0.10 -11.11
N ALA A 26 27.02 -1.33 -11.28
CA ALA A 26 25.59 -1.61 -11.30
C ALA A 26 24.94 -1.39 -9.93
N THR A 27 23.72 -0.86 -9.90
CA THR A 27 22.89 -0.79 -8.68
C THR A 27 22.08 -2.07 -8.52
N VAL A 28 22.09 -2.65 -7.33
CA VAL A 28 21.22 -3.76 -6.96
C VAL A 28 19.91 -3.20 -6.42
N VAL A 29 18.80 -3.61 -7.05
CA VAL A 29 17.44 -3.22 -6.65
C VAL A 29 16.72 -4.46 -6.16
N PHE A 30 16.23 -4.42 -4.92
CA PHE A 30 15.35 -5.45 -4.41
C PHE A 30 13.96 -4.87 -4.22
N GLY A 31 13.09 -5.21 -5.16
CA GLY A 31 11.70 -4.77 -5.17
C GLY A 31 10.85 -5.53 -4.18
N GLY A 32 9.88 -4.84 -3.56
CA GLY A 32 8.93 -5.48 -2.65
C GLY A 32 9.56 -5.93 -1.33
N LEU A 33 10.46 -5.14 -0.74
CA LEU A 33 11.14 -5.49 0.52
C LEU A 33 10.15 -5.84 1.63
N HIS A 34 9.05 -5.09 1.74
CA HIS A 34 7.92 -5.35 2.65
C HIS A 34 7.30 -6.75 2.54
N ASP A 35 7.44 -7.48 1.44
CA ASP A 35 6.91 -8.84 1.33
C ASP A 35 7.72 -9.85 2.14
N ARG A 36 9.00 -9.55 2.43
CA ARG A 36 9.94 -10.49 3.07
C ARG A 36 10.61 -9.93 4.33
N HIS A 37 10.57 -8.62 4.55
CA HIS A 37 11.22 -7.96 5.67
C HIS A 37 10.19 -7.30 6.60
N GLU A 38 10.11 -7.80 7.84
CA GLU A 38 9.09 -7.39 8.81
C GLU A 38 9.10 -5.90 9.16
N PRO A 39 10.24 -5.28 9.50
CA PRO A 39 10.27 -3.84 9.78
C PRO A 39 9.77 -3.01 8.60
N ALA A 40 10.14 -3.36 7.36
CA ALA A 40 9.71 -2.63 6.16
C ALA A 40 8.20 -2.77 5.94
N ARG A 41 7.64 -3.95 6.23
CA ARG A 41 6.20 -4.20 6.17
C ARG A 41 5.42 -3.45 7.25
N ARG A 42 5.95 -3.40 8.48
CA ARG A 42 5.36 -2.59 9.57
C ARG A 42 5.31 -1.13 9.19
N LEU A 43 6.40 -0.60 8.63
CA LEU A 43 6.45 0.75 8.09
C LEU A 43 5.40 0.98 7.00
N CYS A 44 5.33 0.09 5.99
CA CYS A 44 4.32 0.17 4.94
C CYS A 44 2.89 0.20 5.51
N ASN A 45 2.54 -0.75 6.39
CA ASN A 45 1.19 -0.80 6.97
C ASN A 45 0.88 0.44 7.81
N ALA A 46 1.83 0.93 8.61
CA ALA A 46 1.65 2.12 9.43
C ALA A 46 1.40 3.36 8.56
N VAL A 47 2.22 3.59 7.54
CA VAL A 47 2.05 4.72 6.63
C VAL A 47 0.75 4.57 5.82
N SER A 48 0.47 3.38 5.29
CA SER A 48 -0.76 3.09 4.55
C SER A 48 -2.02 3.46 5.35
N LEU A 49 -2.07 3.13 6.64
CA LEU A 49 -3.20 3.49 7.50
C LEU A 49 -3.35 5.00 7.70
N GLN A 50 -2.25 5.76 7.69
CA GLN A 50 -2.29 7.21 7.86
C GLN A 50 -2.71 7.94 6.58
N VAL A 51 -2.29 7.44 5.41
CA VAL A 51 -2.49 8.13 4.12
C VAL A 51 -3.62 7.51 3.29
N SER A 52 -4.26 6.44 3.77
CA SER A 52 -5.31 5.69 3.06
C SER A 52 -4.90 5.25 1.64
N ALA A 53 -3.62 4.90 1.47
CA ALA A 53 -3.07 4.48 0.19
C ALA A 53 -2.24 3.21 0.34
N ARG A 54 -2.19 2.41 -0.72
CA ARG A 54 -1.26 1.28 -0.77
C ARG A 54 0.16 1.83 -0.77
N THR A 55 1.01 1.28 0.08
CA THR A 55 2.43 1.60 0.09
C THR A 55 3.27 0.38 -0.27
N GLN A 56 4.50 0.61 -0.73
CA GLN A 56 5.46 -0.44 -1.01
C GLN A 56 6.87 0.06 -0.75
N THR A 57 7.77 -0.83 -0.37
CA THR A 57 9.20 -0.53 -0.23
C THR A 57 10.04 -1.27 -1.24
N ASN A 58 11.02 -0.56 -1.81
CA ASN A 58 12.14 -1.10 -2.57
C ASN A 58 13.44 -0.67 -1.87
N ILE A 59 14.50 -1.47 -1.99
CA ILE A 59 15.84 -1.09 -1.51
C ILE A 59 16.81 -1.00 -2.69
N TYR A 60 17.66 0.01 -2.63
CA TYR A 60 18.64 0.34 -3.64
C TYR A 60 20.03 0.36 -3.01
N LEU A 61 20.88 -0.56 -3.45
CA LEU A 61 22.28 -0.65 -3.07
C LEU A 61 23.12 -0.22 -4.28
N THR A 62 23.79 0.93 -4.17
CA THR A 62 24.61 1.50 -5.25
C THR A 62 26.08 1.54 -4.80
N PRO A 63 27.02 1.02 -5.61
CA PRO A 63 28.46 1.03 -5.28
C PRO A 63 29.02 2.47 -5.35
N PRO A 64 30.24 2.74 -4.86
CA PRO A 64 30.87 4.05 -4.98
C PRO A 64 30.96 4.56 -6.44
N GLY A 65 30.93 5.88 -6.62
CA GLY A 65 31.17 6.57 -7.89
C GLY A 65 30.18 6.26 -9.01
N SER A 66 28.97 5.81 -8.66
CA SER A 66 28.04 5.18 -9.60
C SER A 66 26.64 5.79 -9.58
N GLN A 67 25.93 5.66 -10.69
CA GLN A 67 24.54 6.12 -10.83
C GLN A 67 23.67 5.00 -11.41
N GLY A 68 22.73 4.50 -10.61
CA GLY A 68 21.87 3.40 -11.01
C GLY A 68 20.81 3.76 -12.05
N PHE A 69 20.25 4.97 -11.94
CA PHE A 69 19.14 5.42 -12.78
C PHE A 69 19.45 6.78 -13.38
N ARG A 70 19.09 6.96 -14.66
CA ARG A 70 19.06 8.27 -15.32
C ARG A 70 17.94 9.14 -14.72
N PRO A 71 17.96 10.47 -14.93
CA PRO A 71 16.84 11.32 -14.57
C PRO A 71 15.50 10.76 -15.05
N HIS A 72 14.53 10.66 -14.15
CA HIS A 72 13.18 10.14 -14.40
C HIS A 72 12.21 10.70 -13.36
N TRP A 73 10.90 10.53 -13.57
CA TRP A 73 9.89 10.75 -12.55
C TRP A 73 9.15 9.45 -12.23
N ASP A 74 8.56 9.39 -11.04
CA ASP A 74 7.60 8.37 -10.65
C ASP A 74 6.16 8.87 -10.83
N THR A 75 5.25 7.94 -11.10
CA THR A 75 3.79 8.21 -11.16
C THR A 75 3.12 8.11 -9.79
N HIS A 76 3.89 8.06 -8.73
CA HIS A 76 3.45 7.91 -7.34
C HIS A 76 4.43 8.67 -6.44
N ASP A 77 3.95 9.10 -5.27
CA ASP A 77 4.78 9.85 -4.34
C ASP A 77 5.77 8.89 -3.67
N VAL A 78 7.00 9.35 -3.39
CA VAL A 78 8.02 8.51 -2.76
C VAL A 78 8.67 9.20 -1.57
N TYR A 79 8.93 8.42 -0.52
CA TYR A 79 9.80 8.78 0.59
C TYR A 79 11.07 7.94 0.50
N VAL A 80 12.19 8.59 0.28
CA VAL A 80 13.52 7.99 0.30
C VAL A 80 14.04 8.05 1.73
N LEU A 81 14.44 6.91 2.29
CA LEU A 81 15.02 6.77 3.62
C LEU A 81 16.47 6.32 3.45
N GLN A 82 17.44 7.18 3.75
CA GLN A 82 18.85 6.85 3.62
C GLN A 82 19.27 6.01 4.83
N ILE A 83 19.71 4.78 4.57
CA ILE A 83 20.00 3.79 5.62
C ILE A 83 21.49 3.70 5.90
N GLU A 84 22.32 3.71 4.86
CA GLU A 84 23.77 3.57 4.98
C GLU A 84 24.49 4.40 3.93
N GLY A 85 25.62 4.99 4.31
CA GLY A 85 26.40 5.89 3.45
C GLY A 85 25.60 7.14 3.05
N SER A 86 25.99 7.74 1.94
CA SER A 86 25.37 8.97 1.44
C SER A 86 25.07 8.91 -0.05
N LYS A 87 24.14 9.75 -0.51
CA LYS A 87 23.77 9.83 -1.92
C LYS A 87 23.50 11.25 -2.34
N ARG A 88 24.10 11.67 -3.46
CA ARG A 88 23.82 12.98 -4.07
C ARG A 88 22.54 12.87 -4.90
N TRP A 89 21.55 13.68 -4.57
CA TRP A 89 20.28 13.80 -5.25
C TRP A 89 20.23 15.09 -6.05
N ARG A 90 19.72 15.01 -7.28
CA ARG A 90 19.41 16.15 -8.13
C ARG A 90 17.93 16.11 -8.50
N MET A 91 17.24 17.23 -8.33
CA MET A 91 15.91 17.47 -8.86
C MET A 91 16.03 18.30 -10.13
N TYR A 92 15.24 17.93 -11.14
CA TYR A 92 15.24 18.55 -12.45
C TYR A 92 13.86 19.09 -12.78
N GLY A 93 13.83 20.18 -13.55
CA GLY A 93 12.61 20.65 -14.19
C GLY A 93 12.15 19.71 -15.32
N GLY A 94 10.94 19.94 -15.83
CA GLY A 94 10.41 19.24 -17.00
C GLY A 94 9.64 17.94 -16.72
N GLY A 95 9.36 17.65 -15.45
CA GLY A 95 8.44 16.59 -15.07
C GLY A 95 6.96 16.99 -15.25
N PRO A 96 6.03 16.03 -15.46
CA PRO A 96 4.61 16.33 -15.56
C PRO A 96 4.00 16.70 -14.21
N GLU A 97 2.97 17.55 -14.21
CA GLU A 97 2.17 17.80 -13.01
C GLU A 97 1.25 16.60 -12.74
N LEU A 98 1.35 16.04 -11.53
CA LEU A 98 0.48 14.98 -11.01
C LEU A 98 0.18 13.84 -12.02
N PRO A 99 1.21 13.18 -12.60
CA PRO A 99 1.04 12.15 -13.62
C PRO A 99 0.10 11.03 -13.16
N LEU A 100 -0.72 10.55 -14.11
CA LEU A 100 -1.49 9.31 -13.93
C LEU A 100 -0.55 8.10 -13.97
N LYS A 101 -1.05 6.94 -13.54
CA LYS A 101 -0.30 5.66 -13.51
C LYS A 101 0.29 5.27 -14.87
N ASP A 102 -0.35 5.68 -15.96
CA ASP A 102 0.08 5.39 -17.33
C ASP A 102 0.95 6.49 -17.95
N HIS A 103 1.14 7.63 -17.26
CA HIS A 103 2.07 8.69 -17.67
C HIS A 103 3.50 8.37 -17.21
N LYS A 104 3.98 7.17 -17.54
CA LYS A 104 5.30 6.70 -17.15
C LYS A 104 6.40 7.44 -17.92
N PHE A 105 7.54 7.62 -17.27
CA PHE A 105 8.72 8.12 -17.94
C PHE A 105 9.12 7.20 -19.10
N ASP A 106 9.42 7.81 -20.24
CA ASP A 106 9.94 7.16 -21.44
C ASP A 106 11.23 7.88 -21.87
N PRO A 107 12.41 7.26 -21.74
CA PRO A 107 13.69 7.88 -22.08
C PRO A 107 13.82 8.24 -23.57
N ALA A 108 12.98 7.69 -24.46
CA ALA A 108 12.97 8.05 -25.88
C ALA A 108 12.16 9.32 -26.18
N ARG A 109 11.22 9.69 -25.30
CA ARG A 109 10.30 10.82 -25.49
C ARG A 109 10.55 11.98 -24.55
N HIS A 110 11.18 11.72 -23.41
CA HIS A 110 11.31 12.67 -22.32
C HIS A 110 12.78 12.91 -22.01
N GLN A 111 13.10 14.17 -21.73
CA GLN A 111 14.44 14.62 -21.39
C GLN A 111 14.36 15.47 -20.13
N ALA A 112 15.43 15.44 -19.33
CA ALA A 112 15.51 16.29 -18.16
C ALA A 112 15.70 17.75 -18.56
N GLY A 113 15.00 18.64 -17.87
CA GLY A 113 15.32 20.05 -17.87
C GLY A 113 16.56 20.35 -17.05
N ASP A 114 16.73 21.61 -16.69
CA ASP A 114 17.84 22.05 -15.85
C ASP A 114 17.71 21.50 -14.42
N VAL A 115 18.86 21.39 -13.73
CA VAL A 115 18.89 21.03 -12.31
C VAL A 115 18.35 22.20 -11.49
N GLU A 116 17.23 21.99 -10.81
CA GLU A 116 16.59 23.00 -9.97
C GLU A 116 17.08 22.95 -8.53
N SER A 117 17.48 21.77 -8.04
CA SER A 117 18.13 21.62 -6.73
C SER A 117 19.06 20.42 -6.69
N GLU A 118 20.12 20.53 -5.89
CA GLU A 118 21.08 19.46 -5.63
C GLU A 118 21.45 19.44 -4.14
N PHE A 119 21.44 18.26 -3.54
CA PHE A 119 21.81 18.05 -2.13
C PHE A 119 22.30 16.62 -1.90
N THR A 120 22.94 16.37 -0.77
CA THR A 120 23.37 15.03 -0.34
C THR A 120 22.47 14.57 0.80
N LEU A 121 21.99 13.34 0.70
CA LEU A 121 21.23 12.67 1.75
C LEU A 121 22.18 11.73 2.50
N GLU A 122 22.27 11.89 3.82
CA GLU A 122 23.11 11.12 4.74
C GLU A 122 22.29 10.08 5.52
N ALA A 123 22.94 9.05 6.07
CA ALA A 123 22.26 8.00 6.82
C ALA A 123 21.43 8.56 7.99
N GLY A 124 20.17 8.14 8.08
CA GLY A 124 19.18 8.62 9.05
C GLY A 124 18.29 9.75 8.51
N GLU A 125 18.61 10.34 7.36
CA GLU A 125 17.79 11.37 6.73
C GLU A 125 16.74 10.80 5.79
N ALA A 126 15.72 11.61 5.51
CA ALA A 126 14.64 11.27 4.60
C ALA A 126 14.38 12.38 3.59
N LEU A 127 14.01 11.99 2.38
CA LEU A 127 13.61 12.89 1.29
C LEU A 127 12.22 12.49 0.80
N TYR A 128 11.32 13.46 0.72
CA TYR A 128 10.05 13.31 0.02
C TYR A 128 10.16 13.82 -1.41
N VAL A 129 9.71 13.01 -2.38
CA VAL A 129 9.64 13.39 -3.80
C VAL A 129 8.19 13.21 -4.27
N PRO A 130 7.49 14.30 -4.58
CA PRO A 130 6.15 14.23 -5.15
C PRO A 130 6.16 13.54 -6.51
N ARG A 131 5.08 12.84 -6.86
CA ARG A 131 4.93 12.25 -8.19
C ARG A 131 5.09 13.30 -9.29
N GLY A 132 5.73 12.90 -10.38
CA GLY A 132 6.04 13.79 -11.51
C GLY A 132 7.32 14.60 -11.35
N TRP A 133 7.89 14.72 -10.14
CA TRP A 133 9.16 15.43 -9.97
C TRP A 133 10.31 14.60 -10.52
N MET A 134 11.02 15.19 -11.49
CA MET A 134 12.13 14.50 -12.14
C MET A 134 13.36 14.52 -11.24
N HIS A 135 13.98 13.37 -11.06
CA HIS A 135 15.10 13.22 -10.13
C HIS A 135 16.11 12.17 -10.60
N ALA A 136 17.34 12.30 -10.11
CA ALA A 136 18.39 11.30 -10.24
C ALA A 136 19.25 11.26 -8.99
N ALA A 137 19.80 10.09 -8.68
CA ALA A 137 20.65 9.88 -7.51
C ALA A 137 21.94 9.15 -7.88
N SER A 138 23.07 9.69 -7.43
CA SER A 138 24.41 9.16 -7.67
C SER A 138 25.20 9.07 -6.36
N THR A 139 26.04 8.04 -6.23
CA THR A 139 26.98 7.92 -5.11
C THR A 139 28.24 8.73 -5.35
N THR A 140 28.90 9.13 -4.27
CA THR A 140 30.23 9.76 -4.29
C THR A 140 31.28 8.71 -3.95
N ASP A 141 31.96 8.81 -2.82
CA ASP A 141 33.16 8.01 -2.52
C ASP A 141 32.84 6.71 -1.76
N SER A 142 31.57 6.50 -1.40
CA SER A 142 31.11 5.37 -0.60
C SER A 142 29.89 4.66 -1.20
N THR A 143 29.72 3.40 -0.79
CA THR A 143 28.50 2.63 -1.06
C THR A 143 27.32 3.30 -0.38
N SER A 144 26.16 3.27 -1.03
CA SER A 144 24.93 3.87 -0.52
C SER A 144 23.78 2.89 -0.52
N VAL A 145 23.03 2.87 0.58
CA VAL A 145 21.80 2.09 0.73
C VAL A 145 20.67 3.03 1.11
N HIS A 146 19.60 3.02 0.31
CA HIS A 146 18.34 3.66 0.70
C HIS A 146 17.15 2.75 0.46
N ILE A 147 16.11 2.95 1.25
CA ILE A 147 14.78 2.37 1.05
C ILE A 147 13.90 3.45 0.45
N THR A 148 13.25 3.15 -0.67
CA THR A 148 12.19 3.99 -1.24
C THR A 148 10.85 3.42 -0.84
N LEU A 149 10.10 4.18 -0.04
CA LEU A 149 8.70 3.92 0.28
C LEU A 149 7.81 4.67 -0.73
N GLY A 150 7.24 3.94 -1.67
CA GLY A 150 6.26 4.48 -2.62
C GLY A 150 4.85 4.51 -2.03
N VAL A 151 4.09 5.56 -2.33
CA VAL A 151 2.70 5.78 -1.91
C VAL A 151 1.80 5.87 -3.14
N MET A 152 1.02 4.82 -3.37
CA MET A 152 0.12 4.69 -4.52
C MET A 152 -1.27 5.20 -4.14
N SER A 153 -1.40 6.52 -4.10
CA SER A 153 -2.61 7.25 -3.73
C SER A 153 -3.80 6.94 -4.65
N TYR A 154 -4.99 6.92 -4.06
CA TYR A 154 -6.26 6.88 -4.80
C TYR A 154 -6.70 8.32 -5.08
N THR A 155 -6.81 8.68 -6.36
CA THR A 155 -7.01 10.06 -6.80
C THR A 155 -8.47 10.37 -7.11
N TRP A 156 -8.81 11.65 -7.29
CA TRP A 156 -10.11 12.06 -7.81
C TRP A 156 -10.41 11.46 -9.19
N ALA A 157 -9.39 11.28 -10.03
CA ALA A 157 -9.54 10.63 -11.33
C ALA A 157 -9.91 9.14 -11.17
N ASP A 158 -9.29 8.44 -10.22
CA ASP A 158 -9.65 7.05 -9.93
C ASP A 158 -11.09 6.97 -9.37
N LEU A 159 -11.47 7.86 -8.44
CA LEU A 159 -12.84 7.91 -7.89
C LEU A 159 -13.88 8.17 -8.97
N LEU A 160 -13.61 9.11 -9.88
CA LEU A 160 -14.49 9.40 -11.00
C LEU A 160 -14.63 8.18 -11.92
N ALA A 161 -13.52 7.53 -12.28
CA ALA A 161 -13.54 6.35 -13.14
C ALA A 161 -14.29 5.17 -12.51
N ASP A 162 -14.07 4.89 -11.23
CA ASP A 162 -14.75 3.82 -10.50
C ASP A 162 -16.25 4.14 -10.37
N SER A 163 -16.61 5.39 -10.07
CA SER A 163 -18.01 5.81 -9.96
C SER A 163 -18.75 5.77 -11.29
N LEU A 164 -18.09 6.14 -12.40
CA LEU A 164 -18.65 5.98 -13.74
C LEU A 164 -18.81 4.52 -14.11
N SER A 165 -17.84 3.66 -13.76
CA SER A 165 -17.92 2.23 -14.03
C SER A 165 -19.10 1.59 -13.28
N GLU A 166 -19.30 1.94 -12.01
CA GLU A 166 -20.44 1.52 -11.20
C GLU A 166 -21.77 2.00 -11.80
N LEU A 167 -21.87 3.28 -12.16
CA LEU A 167 -23.06 3.85 -12.79
C LEU A 167 -23.40 3.14 -14.11
N VAL A 168 -22.40 2.93 -14.96
CA VAL A 168 -22.56 2.25 -16.25
C VAL A 168 -23.00 0.81 -16.05
N ASP A 169 -22.62 0.14 -14.96
CA ASP A 169 -23.08 -1.22 -14.64
C ASP A 169 -24.54 -1.23 -14.17
N ARG A 170 -24.94 -0.26 -13.33
CA ARG A 170 -26.31 -0.17 -12.78
C ARG A 170 -27.34 0.39 -13.76
N ASN A 171 -27.00 1.42 -14.53
CA ASN A 171 -27.93 2.15 -15.37
C ASN A 171 -27.73 1.85 -16.86
N SER A 172 -28.69 1.13 -17.46
CA SER A 172 -28.61 0.74 -18.87
C SER A 172 -28.68 1.89 -19.86
N SER A 173 -29.19 3.08 -19.47
CA SER A 173 -29.24 4.22 -20.39
C SER A 173 -27.84 4.63 -20.84
N TRP A 174 -26.83 4.51 -19.98
CA TRP A 174 -25.43 4.79 -20.30
C TRP A 174 -24.78 3.71 -21.18
N ARG A 175 -25.47 2.60 -21.43
CA ARG A 175 -25.05 1.51 -22.32
C ARG A 175 -25.78 1.51 -23.66
N GLU A 176 -26.64 2.50 -23.90
CA GLU A 176 -27.33 2.66 -25.19
C GLU A 176 -26.32 2.93 -26.31
N ASN A 177 -26.64 2.44 -27.51
CA ASN A 177 -25.82 2.73 -28.70
C ASN A 177 -25.86 4.22 -29.01
N LEU A 178 -24.73 4.77 -29.47
CA LEU A 178 -24.70 6.10 -30.08
C LEU A 178 -25.58 6.14 -31.34
N PRO A 179 -26.07 7.33 -31.76
CA PRO A 179 -26.83 7.49 -32.99
C PRO A 179 -26.11 6.87 -34.21
N LEU A 180 -26.87 6.23 -35.10
CA LEU A 180 -26.34 5.68 -36.34
C LEU A 180 -25.68 6.79 -37.19
N GLY A 181 -24.53 6.48 -37.80
CA GLY A 181 -23.81 7.43 -38.64
C GLY A 181 -22.77 8.29 -37.91
N PHE A 182 -22.68 8.23 -36.56
CA PHE A 182 -21.74 9.03 -35.78
C PHE A 182 -20.27 8.93 -36.23
N ALA A 183 -19.88 7.80 -36.82
CA ALA A 183 -18.51 7.55 -37.29
C ALA A 183 -18.24 8.03 -38.73
N LEU A 184 -19.26 8.33 -39.53
CA LEU A 184 -19.15 8.63 -40.96
C LEU A 184 -19.31 10.14 -41.27
N ASP A 185 -20.05 10.88 -40.45
CA ASP A 185 -20.38 12.29 -40.69
C ASP A 185 -19.32 13.28 -40.17
N GLY A 186 -18.12 12.81 -39.82
CA GLY A 186 -16.96 13.67 -39.59
C GLY A 186 -16.90 14.42 -38.26
N GLY A 187 -17.79 14.17 -37.30
CA GLY A 187 -17.64 14.72 -35.95
C GLY A 187 -18.92 14.77 -35.12
N LEU A 188 -18.78 15.34 -33.91
CA LEU A 188 -19.86 15.64 -32.98
C LEU A 188 -21.01 16.37 -33.69
N ASP A 189 -22.17 15.70 -33.82
CA ASP A 189 -23.42 16.37 -34.16
C ASP A 189 -23.97 17.12 -32.94
N LYS A 190 -24.65 18.25 -33.16
CA LYS A 190 -25.28 19.04 -32.10
C LYS A 190 -26.23 18.20 -31.26
N GLY A 191 -26.96 17.27 -31.87
CA GLY A 191 -27.85 16.36 -31.14
C GLY A 191 -27.10 15.47 -30.15
N LEU A 192 -25.90 14.99 -30.51
CA LEU A 192 -25.06 14.18 -29.63
C LEU A 192 -24.48 15.03 -28.48
N GLU A 193 -24.04 16.26 -28.75
CA GLU A 193 -23.56 17.20 -27.73
C GLU A 193 -24.65 17.57 -26.72
N GLU A 194 -25.86 17.86 -27.20
CA GLU A 194 -27.02 18.20 -26.36
C GLU A 194 -27.45 17.00 -25.50
N GLU A 195 -27.44 15.79 -26.07
CA GLU A 195 -27.73 14.56 -25.33
C GLU A 195 -26.70 14.31 -24.23
N LEU A 196 -25.41 14.36 -24.57
CA LEU A 196 -24.33 14.16 -23.60
C LEU A 196 -24.40 15.22 -22.50
N SER A 197 -24.62 16.48 -22.85
CA SER A 197 -24.76 17.56 -21.88
C SER A 197 -25.93 17.32 -20.93
N ARG A 198 -27.09 16.88 -21.44
CA ARG A 198 -28.25 16.55 -20.62
C ARG A 198 -27.96 15.44 -19.61
N ARG A 199 -27.23 14.41 -20.03
CA ARG A 199 -26.82 13.29 -19.17
C ARG A 199 -25.77 13.71 -18.13
N ILE A 200 -24.83 14.58 -18.49
CA ILE A 200 -23.84 15.13 -17.54
C ILE A 200 -24.51 15.98 -16.46
N LEU A 201 -25.59 16.72 -16.78
CA LEU A 201 -26.31 17.54 -15.80
C LEU A 201 -26.94 16.72 -14.66
N THR A 202 -27.30 15.47 -14.90
CA THR A 202 -27.86 14.55 -13.89
C THR A 202 -26.80 13.63 -13.29
N LEU A 203 -25.59 13.59 -13.85
CA LEU A 203 -24.54 12.64 -13.50
C LEU A 203 -24.22 12.61 -12.00
N SER A 204 -24.09 13.77 -11.36
CA SER A 204 -23.77 13.85 -9.93
C SER A 204 -24.88 13.29 -9.03
N GLN A 205 -26.12 13.26 -9.50
CA GLN A 205 -27.26 12.67 -8.78
C GLN A 205 -27.37 11.16 -9.01
N GLU A 206 -26.85 10.68 -10.15
CA GLU A 206 -26.85 9.26 -10.52
C GLU A 206 -25.65 8.48 -9.97
N MET A 207 -24.53 9.16 -9.71
CA MET A 207 -23.32 8.58 -9.11
C MET A 207 -23.59 8.19 -7.66
N ASP A 208 -23.31 6.93 -7.32
CA ASP A 208 -23.48 6.41 -5.96
C ASP A 208 -22.15 6.32 -5.21
N LEU A 209 -21.71 7.47 -4.69
CA LEU A 209 -20.53 7.54 -3.85
C LEU A 209 -20.69 6.75 -2.54
N HIS A 210 -21.92 6.51 -2.08
CA HIS A 210 -22.18 5.73 -0.87
C HIS A 210 -21.91 4.23 -1.06
N SER A 211 -21.96 3.73 -2.30
CA SER A 211 -21.53 2.37 -2.62
C SER A 211 -20.04 2.30 -2.97
N VAL A 212 -19.55 3.24 -3.79
CA VAL A 212 -18.17 3.19 -4.33
C VAL A 212 -17.11 3.40 -3.24
N VAL A 213 -17.30 4.39 -2.37
CA VAL A 213 -16.28 4.73 -1.35
C VAL A 213 -16.09 3.60 -0.32
N PRO A 214 -17.16 2.98 0.24
CA PRO A 214 -17.00 1.83 1.13
C PRO A 214 -16.37 0.62 0.45
N ALA A 215 -16.77 0.27 -0.78
CA ALA A 215 -16.16 -0.83 -1.54
C ALA A 215 -14.65 -0.58 -1.74
N ARG A 216 -14.26 0.68 -1.97
CA ARG A 216 -12.84 1.06 -2.06
C ARG A 216 -12.12 0.94 -0.72
N ALA A 217 -12.76 1.33 0.39
CA ALA A 217 -12.21 1.19 1.73
C ALA A 217 -12.01 -0.28 2.13
N GLU A 218 -12.95 -1.15 1.78
CA GLU A 218 -12.84 -2.60 1.97
C GLU A 218 -11.66 -3.16 1.17
N THR A 219 -11.56 -2.80 -0.12
CA THR A 219 -10.43 -3.18 -0.97
C THR A 219 -9.10 -2.72 -0.34
N PHE A 220 -9.03 -1.49 0.18
CA PHE A 220 -7.83 -0.98 0.87
C PHE A 220 -7.45 -1.84 2.08
N VAL A 221 -8.43 -2.19 2.92
CA VAL A 221 -8.25 -3.05 4.10
C VAL A 221 -7.74 -4.45 3.71
N GLU A 222 -8.19 -5.02 2.60
CA GLU A 222 -7.69 -6.30 2.10
C GLU A 222 -6.24 -6.24 1.64
N HIS A 223 -5.80 -5.09 1.10
CA HIS A 223 -4.42 -4.87 0.65
C HIS A 223 -3.44 -4.74 1.81
N LEU A 224 -3.89 -4.40 3.02
CA LEU A 224 -3.04 -4.47 4.19
C LEU A 224 -2.60 -5.92 4.39
N ARG A 225 -1.27 -6.14 4.37
CA ARG A 225 -0.65 -7.45 4.54
C ARG A 225 -0.06 -7.55 5.94
N PRO A 226 -0.84 -7.93 6.97
CA PRO A 226 -0.29 -8.31 8.26
C PRO A 226 0.51 -9.61 8.09
N ARG A 227 1.76 -9.66 8.56
CA ARG A 227 2.53 -10.91 8.54
C ARG A 227 2.02 -11.75 9.67
N ALA A 228 1.47 -12.90 9.28
CA ALA A 228 1.06 -13.94 10.17
C ALA A 228 2.29 -14.81 10.52
N ILE A 229 3.35 -14.19 11.10
CA ILE A 229 4.47 -14.97 11.64
C ILE A 229 3.92 -15.86 12.74
N ASP A 230 4.38 -17.11 12.75
CA ASP A 230 3.99 -18.12 13.74
C ASP A 230 2.49 -18.39 13.81
N TYR A 231 1.74 -18.01 12.79
CA TYR A 231 0.29 -18.14 12.82
C TYR A 231 -0.15 -19.59 13.00
N LEU A 232 0.47 -20.51 12.25
CA LEU A 232 0.22 -21.94 12.42
C LEU A 232 0.59 -22.43 13.83
N LYS A 233 1.72 -21.95 14.37
CA LYS A 233 2.13 -22.26 15.75
C LYS A 233 1.10 -21.76 16.76
N GLN A 234 0.64 -20.52 16.62
CA GLN A 234 -0.33 -19.92 17.52
C GLN A 234 -1.71 -20.55 17.41
N VAL A 235 -2.15 -20.97 16.22
CA VAL A 235 -3.40 -21.70 16.04
C VAL A 235 -3.33 -23.06 16.75
N VAL A 236 -2.21 -23.78 16.63
CA VAL A 236 -1.99 -25.07 17.31
C VAL A 236 -2.02 -24.90 18.84
N HIS A 237 -1.39 -23.86 19.37
CA HIS A 237 -1.33 -23.58 20.81
C HIS A 237 -2.45 -22.65 21.30
N ALA A 238 -3.47 -22.36 20.49
CA ALA A 238 -4.55 -21.45 20.88
C ALA A 238 -5.31 -21.98 22.11
N ASP A 239 -5.45 -23.30 22.19
CA ASP A 239 -6.07 -23.97 23.33
C ASP A 239 -5.23 -23.87 24.62
N GLU A 240 -3.96 -23.46 24.57
CA GLU A 240 -3.07 -23.34 25.74
C GLU A 240 -3.07 -21.94 26.36
N VAL A 241 -3.78 -20.97 25.77
CA VAL A 241 -3.84 -19.60 26.32
C VAL A 241 -4.38 -19.62 27.76
N SER A 242 -3.69 -18.90 28.63
CA SER A 242 -3.88 -18.84 30.10
C SER A 242 -4.00 -17.39 30.58
N GLU A 243 -4.39 -17.18 31.83
CA GLU A 243 -4.46 -15.83 32.44
C GLU A 243 -3.12 -15.09 32.40
N GLU A 244 -2.00 -15.83 32.44
CA GLU A 244 -0.64 -15.27 32.36
C GLU A 244 -0.17 -14.95 30.94
N SER A 245 -0.91 -15.40 29.92
CA SER A 245 -0.54 -15.18 28.53
C SER A 245 -0.59 -13.69 28.20
N ARG A 246 0.48 -13.17 27.59
CA ARG A 246 0.52 -11.81 27.08
C ARG A 246 -0.01 -11.80 25.66
N VAL A 247 -1.08 -11.05 25.44
CA VAL A 247 -1.77 -10.98 24.15
C VAL A 247 -1.75 -9.55 23.63
N CYS A 248 -1.73 -9.42 22.31
CA CYS A 248 -1.78 -8.13 21.64
C CYS A 248 -2.54 -8.29 20.32
N TRP A 249 -3.33 -7.27 19.95
CA TRP A 249 -3.89 -7.21 18.61
C TRP A 249 -2.77 -7.14 17.59
N ARG A 250 -2.83 -8.00 16.57
CA ARG A 250 -1.71 -8.20 15.67
C ARG A 250 -1.36 -6.89 14.95
N PRO A 251 -0.11 -6.40 15.06
CA PRO A 251 0.28 -5.13 14.48
C PRO A 251 0.00 -5.03 12.98
N GLY A 252 -0.66 -3.95 12.58
CA GLY A 252 -1.03 -3.67 11.19
C GLY A 252 -2.20 -4.50 10.66
N VAL A 253 -2.93 -5.24 11.52
CA VAL A 253 -4.27 -5.75 11.21
C VAL A 253 -5.28 -4.64 11.52
N PRO A 254 -6.07 -4.14 10.55
CA PRO A 254 -7.17 -3.24 10.86
C PRO A 254 -8.28 -3.98 11.60
N GLY A 255 -8.97 -3.34 12.53
CA GLY A 255 -10.11 -3.93 13.22
C GLY A 255 -11.08 -2.87 13.69
N SER A 256 -12.37 -3.16 13.59
CA SER A 256 -13.44 -2.32 14.10
C SER A 256 -14.55 -3.18 14.69
N ILE A 257 -15.35 -2.59 15.58
CA ILE A 257 -16.54 -3.22 16.14
C ILE A 257 -17.80 -2.52 15.65
N ALA A 258 -18.85 -3.29 15.39
CA ALA A 258 -20.19 -2.80 15.11
C ALA A 258 -21.19 -3.44 16.08
N LEU A 259 -22.13 -2.65 16.59
CA LEU A 259 -23.22 -3.16 17.43
C LEU A 259 -24.41 -3.51 16.55
N ARG A 260 -24.88 -4.76 16.63
CA ARG A 260 -26.01 -5.28 15.85
C ARG A 260 -26.88 -6.14 16.75
N ASP A 261 -28.16 -5.80 16.89
CA ASP A 261 -29.18 -6.64 17.55
C ASP A 261 -28.74 -7.26 18.89
N GLY A 262 -28.14 -6.48 19.77
CA GLY A 262 -27.67 -6.96 21.09
C GLY A 262 -26.41 -7.82 21.05
N ARG A 263 -25.70 -7.86 19.93
CA ARG A 263 -24.40 -8.50 19.73
C ARG A 263 -23.34 -7.47 19.33
N VAL A 264 -22.08 -7.87 19.42
CA VAL A 264 -20.94 -7.10 18.92
C VAL A 264 -20.25 -7.88 17.81
N ALA A 265 -20.28 -7.31 16.61
CA ALA A 265 -19.59 -7.84 15.44
C ALA A 265 -18.17 -7.26 15.39
N LEU A 266 -17.15 -8.11 15.39
CA LEU A 266 -15.77 -7.71 15.13
C LEU A 266 -15.47 -7.90 13.64
N ILE A 267 -15.11 -6.81 12.98
CA ILE A 267 -14.85 -6.76 11.55
C ILE A 267 -13.36 -6.54 11.33
N SER A 268 -12.73 -7.45 10.59
CA SER A 268 -11.34 -7.32 10.18
C SER A 268 -11.10 -8.04 8.86
N ARG A 269 -10.46 -7.36 7.91
CA ARG A 269 -10.03 -7.92 6.61
C ARG A 269 -11.18 -8.60 5.84
N GLY A 270 -12.34 -7.95 5.77
CA GLY A 270 -13.52 -8.46 5.07
C GLY A 270 -14.20 -9.67 5.73
N ARG A 271 -13.76 -10.07 6.92
CA ARG A 271 -14.41 -11.12 7.73
C ARG A 271 -15.04 -10.51 8.97
N GLU A 272 -16.17 -11.07 9.34
CA GLU A 272 -16.96 -10.67 10.50
C GLU A 272 -17.10 -11.87 11.45
N VAL A 273 -16.88 -11.62 12.75
CA VAL A 273 -17.11 -12.61 13.81
C VAL A 273 -17.98 -11.98 14.88
N ASP A 274 -19.13 -12.60 15.14
CA ASP A 274 -20.08 -12.12 16.15
C ASP A 274 -19.78 -12.66 17.55
N PHE A 275 -19.84 -11.78 18.53
CA PHE A 275 -19.76 -12.10 19.95
C PHE A 275 -21.01 -11.59 20.70
N PRO A 276 -21.33 -12.17 21.87
CA PRO A 276 -22.27 -11.56 22.81
C PRO A 276 -21.86 -10.12 23.18
N SER A 277 -22.82 -9.25 23.50
CA SER A 277 -22.53 -7.83 23.78
C SER A 277 -21.57 -7.62 24.96
N GLU A 278 -21.49 -8.58 25.87
CA GLU A 278 -20.57 -8.60 27.01
C GLU A 278 -19.10 -8.66 26.58
N ALA A 279 -18.79 -9.16 25.38
CA ALA A 279 -17.43 -9.20 24.83
C ALA A 279 -16.90 -7.82 24.41
N LYS A 280 -17.78 -6.81 24.31
CA LYS A 280 -17.44 -5.48 23.76
C LYS A 280 -16.21 -4.87 24.43
N THR A 281 -16.18 -4.83 25.76
CA THR A 281 -15.08 -4.22 26.52
C THR A 281 -13.75 -4.94 26.28
N THR A 282 -13.77 -6.27 26.15
CA THR A 282 -12.59 -7.07 25.80
C THR A 282 -12.08 -6.70 24.41
N LEU A 283 -12.97 -6.62 23.42
CA LEU A 283 -12.61 -6.30 22.04
C LEU A 283 -12.06 -4.87 21.92
N GLU A 284 -12.68 -3.89 22.57
CA GLU A 284 -12.19 -2.50 22.65
C GLU A 284 -10.82 -2.43 23.32
N CYS A 285 -10.58 -3.23 24.35
CA CYS A 285 -9.28 -3.33 25.01
C CYS A 285 -8.20 -3.83 24.04
N LEU A 286 -8.46 -4.94 23.36
CA LEU A 286 -7.50 -5.55 22.43
C LEU A 286 -7.23 -4.65 21.22
N LEU A 287 -8.26 -4.00 20.67
CA LEU A 287 -8.14 -3.11 19.50
C LEU A 287 -7.25 -1.89 19.74
N ARG A 288 -6.92 -1.54 20.99
CA ARG A 288 -5.89 -0.52 21.29
C ARG A 288 -4.50 -0.93 20.82
N GLY A 289 -4.26 -2.22 20.60
CA GLY A 289 -2.96 -2.74 20.13
C GLY A 289 -1.87 -2.76 21.21
N GLU A 290 -2.23 -2.57 22.47
CA GLU A 290 -1.32 -2.67 23.61
C GLU A 290 -1.10 -4.15 23.98
N ILE A 291 0.09 -4.46 24.50
CA ILE A 291 0.36 -5.78 25.07
C ILE A 291 -0.30 -5.84 26.45
N VAL A 292 -1.25 -6.76 26.64
CA VAL A 292 -1.98 -6.94 27.89
C VAL A 292 -1.85 -8.38 28.39
N ARG A 293 -1.80 -8.59 29.71
CA ARG A 293 -1.98 -9.93 30.27
C ARG A 293 -3.45 -10.33 30.16
N ALA A 294 -3.70 -11.54 29.67
CA ALA A 294 -5.04 -12.02 29.40
C ALA A 294 -5.94 -12.03 30.66
N GLY A 295 -5.39 -12.35 31.83
CA GLY A 295 -6.10 -12.33 33.12
C GLY A 295 -6.41 -10.91 33.64
N GLU A 296 -5.65 -9.90 33.23
CA GLU A 296 -5.76 -8.52 33.75
C GLU A 296 -6.71 -7.63 32.94
N ILE A 297 -7.31 -8.15 31.86
CA ILE A 297 -8.31 -7.40 31.09
C ILE A 297 -9.51 -7.10 32.00
N ILE A 298 -9.83 -5.82 32.20
CA ILE A 298 -10.96 -5.40 33.04
C ILE A 298 -12.20 -5.27 32.14
N ASP A 299 -12.97 -6.37 32.01
CA ASP A 299 -14.13 -6.47 31.12
C ASP A 299 -15.41 -7.02 31.79
N GLY A 300 -15.32 -7.45 33.04
CA GLY A 300 -16.45 -8.04 33.78
C GLY A 300 -16.78 -9.48 33.38
N LEU A 301 -15.97 -10.11 32.52
CA LEU A 301 -16.13 -11.52 32.13
C LEU A 301 -15.35 -12.44 33.07
N ASP A 302 -15.86 -13.66 33.25
CA ASP A 302 -15.07 -14.74 33.83
C ASP A 302 -13.97 -15.20 32.84
N TRP A 303 -12.95 -15.88 33.37
CA TRP A 303 -11.82 -16.35 32.57
C TRP A 303 -12.22 -17.29 31.43
N LEU A 304 -13.19 -18.19 31.63
CA LEU A 304 -13.60 -19.14 30.59
C LEU A 304 -14.23 -18.40 29.40
N SER A 305 -15.10 -17.44 29.68
CA SER A 305 -15.72 -16.57 28.69
C SER A 305 -14.66 -15.76 27.92
N ARG A 306 -13.72 -15.13 28.64
CA ARG A 306 -12.62 -14.37 28.01
C ARG A 306 -11.74 -15.28 27.14
N ARG A 307 -11.39 -16.47 27.62
CA ARG A 307 -10.56 -17.44 26.90
C ARG A 307 -11.21 -17.86 25.58
N VAL A 308 -12.54 -18.00 25.51
CA VAL A 308 -13.25 -18.29 24.25
C VAL A 308 -13.03 -17.16 23.23
N ILE A 309 -13.14 -15.91 23.67
CA ILE A 309 -12.89 -14.73 22.81
C ILE A 309 -11.45 -14.75 22.30
N LEU A 310 -10.46 -14.83 23.20
CA LEU A 310 -9.04 -14.81 22.83
C LEU A 310 -8.70 -15.95 21.84
N LYS A 311 -9.21 -17.16 22.08
CA LYS A 311 -9.02 -18.30 21.19
C LYS A 311 -9.59 -18.07 19.79
N ALA A 312 -10.80 -17.51 19.70
CA ALA A 312 -11.41 -17.19 18.42
C ALA A 312 -10.53 -16.19 17.65
N LEU A 313 -10.06 -15.13 18.32
CA LEU A 313 -9.22 -14.11 17.69
C LEU A 313 -7.83 -14.62 17.28
N ILE A 314 -7.22 -15.51 18.07
CA ILE A 314 -5.96 -16.18 17.71
C ILE A 314 -6.18 -17.07 16.48
N ARG A 315 -7.30 -17.82 16.43
CA ARG A 315 -7.65 -18.69 15.29
C ARG A 315 -8.01 -17.96 14.01
N GLU A 316 -8.42 -16.70 14.12
CA GLU A 316 -8.62 -15.78 13.00
C GLU A 316 -7.34 -15.02 12.61
N GLY A 317 -6.31 -15.09 13.46
CA GLY A 317 -5.02 -14.42 13.23
C GLY A 317 -5.01 -12.94 13.54
N TRP A 318 -6.05 -12.45 14.20
CA TRP A 318 -6.18 -11.05 14.60
C TRP A 318 -5.51 -10.77 15.93
N LEU A 319 -5.38 -11.79 16.77
CA LEU A 319 -4.66 -11.71 18.04
C LEU A 319 -3.37 -12.53 17.96
N THR A 320 -2.34 -12.09 18.68
CA THR A 320 -1.07 -12.81 18.84
C THR A 320 -0.74 -12.97 20.31
N VAL A 321 -0.20 -14.14 20.68
CA VAL A 321 0.46 -14.35 21.98
C VAL A 321 1.93 -13.96 21.79
N THR A 322 2.47 -13.11 22.66
CA THR A 322 3.84 -12.60 22.54
C THR A 322 4.62 -12.79 23.83
N GLU A 323 5.93 -13.00 23.69
CA GLU A 323 6.88 -12.98 24.82
C GLU A 323 7.52 -11.59 25.01
N GLU A 324 7.28 -10.67 24.08
CA GLU A 324 7.86 -9.32 24.10
C GLU A 324 7.31 -8.49 25.27
N SER A 325 8.22 -7.72 25.88
CA SER A 325 7.97 -6.85 27.02
C SER A 325 7.38 -5.52 26.63
#